data_AF-A0A8B7NQA5-F1
#
_entry.id   AF-A0A8B7NQA5-F1
#
_cell.length_a   1.000
_cell.length_b   1.000
_cell.length_c   1.000
_cell.angle_alpha   90.00
_cell.angle_beta   90.00
_cell.angle_gamma   90.00
#
_symmetry.space_group_name_H-M   'P 1'
#
loop_
_entity.id
_entity.type
_entity.pdbx_description
1 polymer ?
#
loop_
_entity_poly.entity_id
_entity_poly.type
_entity_poly.pdbx_seq_one_letter_code
_entity_poly.pdbx_strand_id
1 'polypeptide(L)'
;MSVVWKLMTVVVIAMSGVGASNTTCRTPPSAPNYVNALYEGHWFEMGRSQTPGGAAFQVGCMCDVSDFVTDEPVQGNGTISYVCRRFSPLADPVIANATLVDTGNPGEFKQVYPYPNSIPLNYYVIYIDEVWTPPW
;
A
#
# COMPACT_ATOMS: atom_id res chain seq x y z
N MET A 1 -55.75 28.16 17.18
CA MET A 1 -54.56 27.94 16.33
C MET A 1 -53.43 27.51 17.24
N SER A 2 -53.12 26.20 17.26
CA SER A 2 -52.25 25.58 18.28
C SER A 2 -50.79 25.59 17.81
N VAL A 3 -49.94 26.21 18.63
CA VAL A 3 -48.48 26.22 18.50
C VAL A 3 -47.96 24.89 19.04
N VAL A 4 -47.44 24.03 18.17
CA VAL A 4 -46.76 22.79 18.57
C VAL A 4 -45.26 22.99 18.38
N TRP A 5 -44.61 23.30 19.49
CA TRP A 5 -43.16 23.44 19.59
C TRP A 5 -42.53 22.04 19.50
N LYS A 6 -41.95 21.70 18.35
CA LYS A 6 -41.14 20.48 18.22
C LYS A 6 -39.79 20.73 18.87
N LEU A 7 -39.58 20.13 20.05
CA LEU A 7 -38.29 20.04 20.71
C LEU A 7 -37.32 19.30 19.76
N MET A 8 -36.38 20.06 19.18
CA MET A 8 -35.24 19.51 18.46
C MET A 8 -34.26 18.98 19.52
N THR A 9 -34.30 17.66 19.78
CA THR A 9 -33.27 17.00 20.57
C THR A 9 -31.97 17.02 19.78
N VAL A 10 -31.09 17.98 20.07
CA VAL A 10 -29.72 17.97 19.58
C VAL A 10 -28.96 16.90 20.38
N VAL A 11 -28.74 15.75 19.76
CA VAL A 11 -27.79 14.77 20.28
C VAL A 11 -26.40 15.29 19.97
N VAL A 12 -25.79 15.99 20.94
CA VAL A 12 -24.36 16.29 20.91
C VAL A 12 -23.64 14.98 21.15
N ILE A 13 -23.25 14.28 20.08
CA ILE A 13 -22.25 13.23 20.19
C ILE A 13 -20.96 13.94 20.55
N ALA A 14 -20.64 14.01 21.84
CA ALA A 14 -19.32 14.34 22.29
C ALA A 14 -18.38 13.32 21.63
N MET A 15 -17.68 13.75 20.58
CA MET A 15 -16.55 13.00 20.04
C MET A 15 -15.51 13.02 21.15
N SER A 16 -15.59 12.06 22.06
CA SER A 16 -14.47 11.68 22.90
C SER A 16 -13.41 11.18 21.92
N GLY A 17 -12.55 12.11 21.50
CA GLY A 17 -11.35 11.80 20.75
C GLY A 17 -10.60 10.77 21.56
N VAL A 18 -10.66 9.52 21.11
CA VAL A 18 -9.71 8.51 21.56
C VAL A 18 -8.38 9.06 21.07
N GLY A 19 -7.66 9.72 21.97
CA GLY A 19 -6.28 10.13 21.72
C GLY A 19 -5.54 8.85 21.38
N ALA A 20 -5.23 8.68 20.10
CA ALA A 20 -4.30 7.66 19.68
C ALA A 20 -3.04 7.90 20.50
N SER A 21 -2.75 6.97 21.41
CA SER A 21 -1.49 6.95 22.13
C SER A 21 -0.37 7.16 21.12
N ASN A 22 0.65 7.91 21.50
CA ASN A 22 1.83 8.23 20.70
C ASN A 22 2.69 6.96 20.50
N THR A 23 2.07 5.88 20.03
CA THR A 23 2.71 4.63 19.65
C THR A 23 3.40 4.88 18.33
N THR A 24 4.70 5.06 18.38
CA THR A 24 5.56 4.94 17.20
C THR A 24 5.16 3.67 16.45
N CYS A 25 4.78 3.80 15.19
CA CYS A 25 4.47 2.63 14.36
C CYS A 25 5.65 1.65 14.44
N ARG A 26 5.38 0.37 14.70
CA ARG A 26 6.44 -0.64 14.75
C ARG A 26 7.01 -0.84 13.36
N THR A 27 8.34 -0.80 13.26
CA THR A 27 9.07 -1.20 12.06
C THR A 27 9.31 -2.71 12.09
N PRO A 28 8.86 -3.48 11.10
CA PRO A 28 9.17 -4.90 11.02
C PRO A 28 10.65 -5.11 10.63
N PRO A 29 11.25 -6.26 10.97
CA PRO A 29 12.54 -6.63 10.39
C PRO A 29 12.40 -6.85 8.88
N SER A 30 13.45 -6.52 8.12
CA SER A 30 13.54 -6.84 6.69
C SER A 30 13.64 -8.36 6.46
N ALA A 31 13.28 -8.79 5.26
CA ALA A 31 13.47 -10.15 4.80
C ALA A 31 14.97 -10.54 4.90
N PRO A 32 15.30 -11.70 5.50
CA PRO A 32 16.67 -12.19 5.54
C PRO A 32 17.27 -12.32 4.13
N ASN A 33 18.51 -11.89 3.95
CA ASN A 33 19.26 -11.98 2.69
C ASN A 33 18.58 -11.29 1.48
N TYR A 34 17.71 -10.31 1.73
CA TYR A 34 17.10 -9.53 0.67
C TYR A 34 18.16 -8.91 -0.25
N VAL A 35 17.97 -9.08 -1.56
CA VAL A 35 18.58 -8.27 -2.60
C VAL A 35 17.52 -7.93 -3.64
N ASN A 36 17.67 -6.79 -4.31
CA ASN A 36 16.69 -6.32 -5.29
C ASN A 36 16.39 -7.35 -6.40
N ALA A 37 17.39 -8.10 -6.84
CA ALA A 37 17.24 -9.15 -7.84
C ALA A 37 16.32 -10.31 -7.41
N LEU A 38 16.14 -10.55 -6.10
CA LEU A 38 15.15 -11.53 -5.61
C LEU A 38 13.73 -11.01 -5.78
N TYR A 39 13.55 -9.69 -5.66
CA TYR A 39 12.24 -9.04 -5.64
C TYR A 39 11.81 -8.52 -7.01
N GLU A 40 12.75 -8.35 -7.93
CA GLU A 40 12.49 -7.97 -9.33
C GLU A 40 11.57 -8.98 -10.02
N GLY A 41 10.51 -8.47 -10.66
CA GLY A 41 9.57 -9.29 -11.42
C GLY A 41 8.10 -8.96 -11.20
N HIS A 42 7.27 -9.93 -11.58
CA HIS A 42 5.82 -9.84 -11.59
C HIS A 42 5.20 -10.50 -10.36
N TRP A 43 4.42 -9.74 -9.61
CA TRP A 43 3.80 -10.17 -8.36
C TRP A 43 2.29 -10.14 -8.47
N PHE A 44 1.63 -11.20 -8.00
CA PHE A 44 0.18 -11.26 -7.86
C PHE A 44 -0.22 -10.88 -6.44
N GLU A 45 -1.14 -9.93 -6.29
CA GLU A 45 -1.62 -9.57 -4.96
C GLU A 45 -2.63 -10.62 -4.47
N MET A 46 -2.17 -11.51 -3.59
CA MET A 46 -3.01 -12.59 -3.04
C MET A 46 -3.86 -12.14 -1.84
N GLY A 47 -3.46 -11.07 -1.17
CA GLY A 47 -4.16 -10.52 -0.02
C GLY A 47 -3.59 -9.19 0.44
N ARG A 48 -4.43 -8.36 1.05
CA ARG A 48 -4.04 -7.04 1.57
C ARG A 48 -4.83 -6.67 2.81
N SER A 49 -4.19 -5.91 3.70
CA SER A 49 -4.86 -5.24 4.80
C SER A 49 -5.27 -3.84 4.35
N GLN A 50 -6.58 -3.59 4.30
CA GLN A 50 -7.10 -2.32 3.84
C GLN A 50 -7.16 -1.31 4.99
N THR A 51 -6.43 -0.20 4.86
CA THR A 51 -6.62 0.99 5.71
C THR A 51 -7.74 1.85 5.12
N PRO A 52 -8.47 2.67 5.90
CA PRO A 52 -9.53 3.51 5.36
C PRO A 52 -9.09 4.42 4.19
N GLY A 53 -7.83 4.88 4.21
CA GLY A 53 -7.24 5.66 3.12
C GLY A 53 -6.82 4.82 1.91
N GLY A 54 -6.15 3.68 2.13
CA GLY A 54 -5.72 2.77 1.05
C GLY A 54 -6.89 2.08 0.35
N ALA A 55 -7.92 1.73 1.11
CA ALA A 55 -9.14 1.11 0.62
C ALA A 55 -9.76 1.93 -0.51
N ALA A 56 -9.89 3.24 -0.36
CA ALA A 56 -10.55 4.11 -1.32
C ALA A 56 -9.97 4.01 -2.74
N PHE A 57 -8.66 3.80 -2.87
CA PHE A 57 -8.00 3.71 -4.17
C PHE A 57 -8.12 2.32 -4.81
N GLN A 58 -8.35 1.30 -3.99
CA GLN A 58 -8.30 -0.10 -4.40
C GLN A 58 -9.64 -0.84 -4.23
N VAL A 59 -10.72 -0.16 -3.82
CA VAL A 59 -12.05 -0.78 -3.69
C VAL A 59 -12.46 -1.39 -5.03
N GLY A 60 -12.79 -2.67 -4.98
CA GLY A 60 -13.27 -3.42 -6.14
C GLY A 60 -12.18 -3.78 -7.15
N CYS A 61 -10.89 -3.58 -6.82
CA CYS A 61 -9.81 -4.07 -7.66
C CYS A 61 -9.80 -5.61 -7.72
N MET A 62 -9.65 -6.13 -8.94
CA MET A 62 -9.56 -7.54 -9.28
C MET A 62 -8.33 -7.74 -10.18
N CYS A 63 -7.78 -8.95 -10.14
CA CYS A 63 -6.58 -9.34 -10.90
C CYS A 63 -5.40 -8.37 -10.67
N ASP A 64 -5.21 -7.97 -9.42
CA ASP A 64 -4.16 -7.04 -9.02
C ASP A 64 -2.78 -7.65 -9.21
N VAL A 65 -1.95 -6.92 -9.95
CA VAL A 65 -0.56 -7.28 -10.17
C VAL A 65 0.35 -6.09 -9.94
N SER A 66 1.57 -6.36 -9.52
CA SER A 66 2.63 -5.36 -9.45
C SER A 66 3.90 -5.83 -10.11
N ASP A 67 4.50 -4.95 -10.90
CA ASP A 67 5.75 -5.19 -11.60
C ASP A 67 6.84 -4.30 -11.00
N PHE A 68 7.85 -4.92 -10.38
CA PHE A 68 9.01 -4.22 -9.84
C PHE A 68 10.21 -4.40 -10.76
N VAL A 69 10.86 -3.30 -11.12
CA VAL A 69 12.06 -3.26 -11.96
C VAL A 69 13.13 -2.36 -11.34
N THR A 70 14.39 -2.74 -11.51
CA THR A 70 15.53 -2.02 -10.93
C THR A 70 16.80 -2.23 -11.76
N ASP A 71 17.60 -1.18 -11.91
CA ASP A 71 18.95 -1.27 -12.47
C ASP A 71 20.01 -1.51 -11.37
N GLU A 72 19.58 -1.64 -10.11
CA GLU A 72 20.41 -1.76 -8.92
C GLU A 72 20.14 -3.11 -8.21
N PRO A 73 20.65 -4.24 -8.75
CA PRO A 73 20.20 -5.60 -8.40
C PRO A 73 20.56 -6.06 -6.99
N VAL A 74 21.50 -5.40 -6.31
CA VAL A 74 21.87 -5.74 -4.93
C VAL A 74 21.02 -4.93 -3.95
N GLN A 75 21.13 -3.61 -4.04
CA GLN A 75 20.42 -2.65 -3.21
C GLN A 75 20.40 -1.31 -3.96
N GLY A 76 19.28 -0.61 -3.88
CA GLY A 76 19.10 0.64 -4.61
C GLY A 76 17.64 0.90 -4.93
N ASN A 77 17.40 1.92 -5.76
CA ASN A 77 16.04 2.31 -6.12
C ASN A 77 15.41 1.32 -7.10
N GLY A 78 14.09 1.40 -7.23
CA GLY A 78 13.39 0.76 -8.32
C GLY A 78 12.05 1.42 -8.62
N THR A 79 11.43 1.00 -9.70
CA THR A 79 10.09 1.43 -10.09
C THR A 79 9.13 0.27 -9.88
N ILE A 80 7.99 0.54 -9.26
CA ILE A 80 6.90 -0.43 -9.11
C ILE A 80 5.65 0.09 -9.79
N SER A 81 5.07 -0.72 -10.66
CA SER A 81 3.82 -0.42 -11.36
C SER A 81 2.73 -1.30 -10.79
N TYR A 82 1.63 -0.71 -10.29
CA TYR A 82 0.47 -1.44 -9.82
C TYR A 82 -0.62 -1.40 -10.89
N VAL A 83 -1.18 -2.56 -11.23
CA VAL A 83 -2.27 -2.68 -12.21
C VAL A 83 -3.47 -3.31 -11.55
N CYS A 84 -4.62 -2.65 -11.69
CA CYS A 84 -5.91 -3.08 -11.14
C CYS A 84 -6.99 -3.05 -12.23
N ARG A 85 -7.92 -4.02 -12.23
CA ARG A 85 -9.17 -3.95 -13.01
C ARG A 85 -10.35 -3.78 -12.06
N ARG A 86 -11.09 -2.69 -12.18
CA ARG A 86 -12.17 -2.37 -11.21
C ARG A 86 -13.47 -3.09 -11.52
N PHE A 87 -14.01 -3.75 -10.50
CA PHE A 87 -15.31 -4.43 -10.43
C PHE A 87 -15.55 -5.56 -11.44
N SER A 88 -14.59 -5.84 -12.32
CA SER A 88 -14.64 -6.93 -13.29
C SER A 88 -13.24 -7.31 -13.76
N PRO A 89 -12.94 -8.61 -13.95
CA PRO A 89 -11.66 -9.06 -14.54
C PRO A 89 -11.52 -8.65 -16.02
N LEU A 90 -12.60 -8.22 -16.67
CA LEU A 90 -12.59 -7.76 -18.06
C LEU A 90 -12.54 -6.23 -18.19
N ALA A 91 -12.62 -5.49 -17.08
CA ALA A 91 -12.55 -4.03 -17.11
C ALA A 91 -11.17 -3.55 -17.55
N ASP A 92 -11.09 -2.33 -18.10
CA ASP A 92 -9.82 -1.73 -18.47
C ASP A 92 -8.88 -1.59 -17.26
N PRO A 93 -7.57 -1.79 -17.45
CA PRO A 93 -6.59 -1.67 -16.38
C PRO A 93 -6.45 -0.20 -15.97
N VAL A 94 -6.40 0.02 -14.65
CA VAL A 94 -5.97 1.26 -14.01
C VAL A 94 -4.57 1.03 -13.49
N ILE A 95 -3.65 1.91 -13.89
CA ILE A 95 -2.22 1.78 -13.58
C ILE A 95 -1.82 2.91 -12.63
N ALA A 96 -1.10 2.55 -11.57
CA ALA A 96 -0.47 3.49 -10.65
C ALA A 96 1.02 3.17 -10.52
N ASN A 97 1.87 4.09 -10.99
CA ASN A 97 3.32 3.92 -10.92
C ASN A 97 3.86 4.63 -9.68
N ALA A 98 4.83 4.00 -9.01
CA ALA A 98 5.56 4.58 -7.90
C ALA A 98 7.05 4.27 -8.01
N THR A 99 7.86 5.07 -7.35
CA THR A 99 9.28 4.78 -7.12
C THR A 99 9.43 4.19 -5.72
N LEU A 100 10.13 3.07 -5.60
CA LEU A 100 10.65 2.57 -4.33
C LEU A 100 12.04 3.17 -4.14
N VAL A 101 12.14 4.13 -3.24
CA VAL A 101 13.39 4.84 -2.94
C VAL A 101 14.12 4.12 -1.81
N ASP A 102 15.38 3.74 -2.04
CA ASP A 102 16.23 3.08 -1.04
C ASP A 102 16.40 3.97 0.20
N THR A 103 16.40 3.32 1.35
CA THR A 103 16.60 3.95 2.66
C THR A 103 17.95 3.62 3.28
N GLY A 104 18.75 2.77 2.63
CA GLY A 104 20.02 2.27 3.12
C GLY A 104 19.92 0.91 3.83
N ASN A 105 18.71 0.43 4.13
CA ASN A 105 18.48 -0.90 4.69
C ASN A 105 17.90 -1.84 3.61
N PRO A 106 18.47 -3.04 3.39
CA PRO A 106 17.93 -4.00 2.44
C PRO A 106 16.45 -4.30 2.69
N GLY A 107 15.62 -4.23 1.65
CA GLY A 107 14.19 -4.53 1.71
C GLY A 107 13.34 -3.43 2.36
N GLU A 108 13.91 -2.28 2.72
CA GLU A 108 13.18 -1.10 3.23
C GLU A 108 13.22 0.05 2.22
N PHE A 109 12.04 0.53 1.85
CA PHE A 109 11.87 1.60 0.87
C PHE A 109 10.93 2.70 1.37
N LYS A 110 11.10 3.90 0.79
CA LYS A 110 10.05 4.90 0.72
C LYS A 110 9.35 4.79 -0.63
N GLN A 111 8.09 4.38 -0.62
CA GLN A 111 7.27 4.39 -1.82
C GLN A 111 6.74 5.79 -2.10
N VAL A 112 7.09 6.33 -3.27
CA VAL A 112 6.75 7.68 -3.69
C VAL A 112 5.90 7.62 -4.95
N TYR A 113 4.73 8.23 -4.91
CA TYR A 113 3.89 8.39 -6.09
C TYR A 113 4.14 9.75 -6.76
N PRO A 114 4.12 9.84 -8.10
CA PRO A 114 4.31 11.09 -8.83
C PRO A 114 3.05 11.97 -8.84
N TYR A 115 2.20 11.86 -7.81
CA TYR A 115 0.98 12.68 -7.68
C TYR A 115 1.25 13.90 -6.79
N PRO A 116 0.70 15.07 -7.14
CA PRO A 116 0.80 16.27 -6.30
C PRO A 116 0.35 16.00 -4.87
N ASN A 117 1.14 16.41 -3.89
CA ASN A 117 0.90 16.24 -2.44
C ASN A 117 0.83 14.79 -1.95
N SER A 118 1.26 13.79 -2.75
CA SER A 118 1.42 12.45 -2.21
C SER A 118 2.54 12.43 -1.16
N ILE A 119 2.26 11.80 -0.02
CA ILE A 119 3.23 11.65 1.06
C ILE A 119 3.96 10.31 0.84
N PRO A 120 5.31 10.27 0.92
CA PRO A 120 6.04 9.02 0.85
C PRO A 120 5.56 8.01 1.92
N LEU A 121 5.33 6.78 1.51
CA LEU A 121 4.87 5.69 2.38
C LEU A 121 6.04 4.75 2.70
N ASN A 122 6.08 4.18 3.91
CA ASN A 122 7.06 3.15 4.22
C ASN A 122 6.64 1.83 3.56
N TYR A 123 7.57 1.17 2.90
CA TYR A 123 7.37 -0.12 2.26
C TYR A 123 8.46 -1.09 2.74
N TYR A 124 8.05 -2.26 3.22
CA TYR A 124 8.95 -3.27 3.79
C TYR A 124 8.70 -4.62 3.12
N VAL A 125 9.74 -5.20 2.52
CA VAL A 125 9.75 -6.62 2.18
C VAL A 125 10.19 -7.37 3.43
N ILE A 126 9.23 -7.98 4.12
CA ILE A 126 9.45 -8.66 5.40
C ILE A 126 9.76 -10.15 5.24
N TYR A 127 9.43 -10.71 4.08
CA TYR A 127 9.72 -12.08 3.72
C TYR A 127 9.81 -12.17 2.20
N ILE A 128 10.83 -12.87 1.73
CA ILE A 128 10.95 -13.36 0.36
C ILE A 128 11.63 -14.72 0.45
N ASP A 129 11.15 -15.68 -0.31
CA ASP A 129 11.85 -16.96 -0.39
C ASP A 129 13.13 -16.82 -1.23
N GLU A 130 13.99 -17.82 -1.11
CA GLU A 130 15.10 -17.98 -2.04
C GLU A 130 14.55 -18.21 -3.46
N VAL A 131 15.24 -17.68 -4.47
CA VAL A 131 14.85 -17.73 -5.90
C VAL A 131 14.12 -19.03 -6.21
N TRP A 132 12.83 -18.92 -6.54
CA TRP A 132 12.12 -20.02 -7.17
C TRP A 132 12.81 -20.33 -8.50
N THR A 133 13.61 -21.40 -8.50
CA THR A 133 14.06 -22.03 -9.74
C THR A 133 12.89 -22.86 -10.24
N PRO A 134 12.34 -22.60 -11.43
CA PRO A 134 11.38 -23.50 -12.03
C PRO A 134 11.97 -24.91 -12.06
N PRO A 135 11.23 -25.97 -11.71
CA PRO A 135 11.74 -27.34 -11.76
C PRO A 135 11.97 -27.90 -13.18
N TRP A 136 12.05 -27.07 -14.23
CA TRP A 136 12.17 -27.51 -15.62
C TRP A 136 13.11 -26.61 -16.43
#